data_AF-A0A0M3J1I9-F1
#
_entry.id   AF-A0A0M3J1I9-F1
#
_cell.length_a   1.000
_cell.length_b   1.000
_cell.length_c   1.000
_cell.angle_alpha   90.00
_cell.angle_beta   90.00
_cell.angle_gamma   90.00
#
_symmetry.space_group_name_H-M   'P 1'
#
loop_
_entity.id
_entity.type
_entity.pdbx_description
1 polymer ?
#
loop_
_entity_poly.entity_id
_entity_poly.type
_entity_poly.pdbx_seq_one_letter_code
_entity_poly.pdbx_strand_id
1 'polypeptide(L)'
;MNCDVEQEGPQSTITWLFNGSENLPPNAQVVLHGRRLYVDETSLLNQGLYQCRVRNTAGESIKNFKLRVIAPPEFVEKEYMDNIQITTGIALTLTCYVNGNPQPTIRWLRDGRDIHDKSAAFSDSNQKLIIQHTTNANHRYSHHMSAHRR
;
A
#
# COMPACT_ATOMS: atom_id res chain seq x y z
N MET A 1 -11.74 -2.23 -17.13
CA MET A 1 -11.40 -3.63 -17.48
C MET A 1 -12.28 -4.08 -18.62
N ASN A 2 -11.71 -4.67 -19.68
CA ASN A 2 -12.45 -5.03 -20.90
C ASN A 2 -12.58 -6.55 -21.03
N CYS A 3 -13.81 -7.02 -21.11
CA CYS A 3 -14.17 -8.39 -21.39
C CYS A 3 -14.51 -8.53 -22.88
N ASP A 4 -13.47 -8.77 -23.67
CA ASP A 4 -13.60 -9.01 -25.10
C ASP A 4 -14.02 -10.47 -25.29
N VAL A 5 -15.18 -10.67 -25.90
CA VAL A 5 -15.72 -12.00 -26.21
C VAL A 5 -15.46 -12.28 -27.68
N GLU A 6 -14.51 -13.16 -27.98
CA GLU A 6 -14.08 -13.46 -29.35
C GLU A 6 -15.16 -14.21 -30.14
N GLN A 7 -16.02 -14.97 -29.46
CA GLN A 7 -17.14 -15.70 -30.08
C GLN A 7 -18.36 -15.69 -29.14
N GLU A 8 -19.36 -14.87 -29.45
CA GLU A 8 -20.63 -14.86 -28.72
C GLU A 8 -21.47 -16.06 -29.16
N GLY A 9 -21.42 -17.14 -28.36
CA GLY A 9 -22.32 -18.28 -28.54
C GLY A 9 -23.78 -17.91 -28.22
N PRO A 10 -24.76 -18.70 -28.68
CA PRO A 10 -26.17 -18.45 -28.39
C PRO A 10 -26.42 -18.40 -26.88
N GLN A 11 -27.20 -17.41 -26.43
CA GLN A 11 -27.55 -17.16 -25.03
C GLN A 11 -26.34 -16.87 -24.10
N SER A 12 -25.23 -16.33 -24.60
CA SER A 12 -24.10 -15.96 -23.76
C SER A 12 -24.47 -14.88 -22.74
N THR A 13 -24.20 -15.14 -21.46
CA THR A 13 -24.36 -14.16 -20.37
C THR A 13 -22.99 -13.72 -19.87
N ILE A 14 -22.80 -12.41 -19.71
CA ILE A 14 -21.59 -11.82 -19.13
C ILE A 14 -21.87 -11.43 -17.67
N THR A 15 -21.06 -11.94 -16.75
CA THR A 15 -21.16 -11.66 -15.32
C THR A 15 -19.80 -11.19 -14.79
N TRP A 16 -19.78 -10.09 -14.04
CA TRP A 16 -18.57 -9.63 -13.35
C TRP A 16 -18.58 -10.09 -11.90
N LEU A 17 -17.42 -10.57 -11.44
CA LEU A 17 -17.19 -10.94 -10.05
C LEU A 17 -16.05 -10.11 -9.46
N PHE A 18 -16.16 -9.77 -8.18
CA PHE A 18 -15.11 -9.21 -7.35
C PHE A 18 -14.78 -10.19 -6.22
N ASN A 19 -13.53 -10.63 -6.15
CA ASN A 19 -13.04 -11.63 -5.20
C ASN A 19 -13.89 -12.92 -5.17
N GLY A 20 -14.36 -13.35 -6.34
CA GLY A 20 -15.20 -14.55 -6.50
C GLY A 20 -16.69 -14.37 -6.18
N SER A 21 -17.13 -13.17 -5.77
CA SER A 21 -18.53 -12.83 -5.52
C SER A 21 -19.09 -11.88 -6.59
N GLU A 22 -20.38 -11.96 -6.88
CA GLU A 22 -21.07 -11.02 -7.79
C GLU A 22 -21.32 -9.64 -7.13
N ASN A 23 -20.94 -9.48 -5.85
CA ASN A 23 -20.98 -8.20 -5.15
C ASN A 23 -19.83 -7.30 -5.58
N LEU A 24 -20.07 -6.48 -6.60
CA LEU A 24 -19.13 -5.47 -7.04
C LEU A 24 -19.03 -4.31 -6.03
N PRO A 25 -17.88 -3.61 -5.97
CA PRO A 25 -17.75 -2.39 -5.18
C PRO A 25 -18.79 -1.33 -5.60
N PRO A 26 -19.24 -0.46 -4.68
CA PRO A 26 -20.30 0.52 -4.95
C PRO A 26 -19.93 1.55 -6.04
N ASN A 27 -18.63 1.83 -6.21
CA ASN A 27 -18.07 2.71 -7.25
C ASN A 27 -17.77 1.97 -8.57
N ALA A 28 -18.16 0.70 -8.69
CA ALA A 28 -17.98 -0.08 -9.91
C ALA A 28 -19.22 0.00 -10.80
N GLN A 29 -19.02 0.29 -12.08
CA GLN A 29 -20.07 0.45 -13.08
C GLN A 29 -19.84 -0.52 -14.24
N VAL A 30 -20.82 -1.38 -14.50
CA VAL A 30 -20.85 -2.25 -15.66
C VAL A 30 -21.46 -1.50 -16.83
N VAL A 31 -20.71 -1.32 -17.90
CA VAL A 31 -21.09 -0.55 -19.09
C VAL A 31 -20.92 -1.40 -20.36
N LEU A 32 -21.36 -0.86 -21.52
CA LEU A 32 -21.28 -1.53 -22.82
C LEU A 32 -21.91 -2.93 -22.80
N HIS A 33 -23.16 -3.02 -22.34
CA HIS A 33 -23.93 -4.29 -22.27
C HIS A 33 -23.19 -5.41 -21.50
N GLY A 34 -22.46 -5.07 -20.43
CA GLY A 34 -21.72 -6.07 -19.65
C GLY A 34 -20.26 -6.23 -20.06
N ARG A 35 -19.84 -5.73 -21.23
CA ARG A 35 -18.50 -6.00 -21.77
C ARG A 35 -17.38 -5.22 -21.07
N ARG A 36 -17.70 -4.16 -20.33
CA ARG A 36 -16.69 -3.34 -19.66
C ARG A 36 -17.08 -3.03 -18.23
N LEU A 37 -16.13 -3.19 -17.32
CA LEU A 37 -16.24 -2.77 -15.93
C LEU A 37 -15.37 -1.54 -15.71
N TYR A 38 -15.98 -0.44 -15.30
CA TYR A 38 -15.32 0.79 -14.85
C TYR A 38 -15.36 0.83 -13.31
N VAL A 39 -14.28 1.28 -12.68
CA VAL A 39 -14.24 1.49 -11.23
C VAL A 39 -13.72 2.90 -11.03
N ASP A 40 -14.59 3.79 -10.56
CA ASP A 40 -14.26 5.20 -10.38
C ASP A 40 -13.57 5.45 -9.04
N GLU A 41 -12.77 6.49 -8.91
CA GLU A 41 -12.12 6.88 -7.63
C GLU A 41 -11.55 5.70 -6.84
N THR A 42 -10.54 5.03 -7.40
CA THR A 42 -10.01 3.79 -6.81
C THR A 42 -9.35 4.02 -5.45
N SER A 43 -9.79 3.27 -4.45
CA SER A 43 -9.22 3.23 -3.11
C SER A 43 -8.63 1.85 -2.79
N LEU A 44 -7.94 1.72 -1.65
CA LEU A 44 -7.42 0.43 -1.18
C LEU A 44 -8.51 -0.66 -1.04
N LEU A 45 -9.77 -0.27 -0.80
CA LEU A 45 -10.91 -1.20 -0.71
C LEU A 45 -11.29 -1.80 -2.07
N ASN A 46 -10.92 -1.14 -3.17
CA ASN A 46 -11.17 -1.64 -4.52
C ASN A 46 -10.10 -2.63 -4.98
N GLN A 47 -8.99 -2.78 -4.25
CA GLN A 47 -7.93 -3.72 -4.57
C GLN A 47 -8.45 -5.17 -4.48
N GLY A 48 -8.20 -5.96 -5.51
CA GLY A 48 -8.68 -7.33 -5.54
C GLY A 48 -8.63 -7.98 -6.91
N LEU A 49 -9.27 -9.15 -7.01
CA LEU A 49 -9.42 -9.92 -8.24
C LEU A 49 -10.79 -9.65 -8.85
N TYR A 50 -10.81 -8.99 -10.01
CA TYR A 50 -12.00 -8.83 -10.83
C TYR A 50 -12.01 -9.89 -11.90
N GLN A 51 -13.15 -10.52 -12.11
CA GLN A 51 -13.28 -11.63 -13.04
C GLN A 51 -14.46 -11.36 -13.96
N CYS A 52 -14.23 -11.40 -15.27
CA CYS A 52 -15.32 -11.46 -16.22
C CYS A 52 -15.59 -12.92 -16.53
N ARG A 53 -16.83 -13.37 -16.31
CA ARG A 53 -17.30 -14.71 -16.54
C ARG A 53 -18.32 -14.69 -17.67
N VAL A 54 -18.04 -15.43 -18.73
CA VAL A 54 -18.91 -15.56 -19.90
C VAL A 54 -19.41 -16.99 -19.96
N ARG A 55 -20.73 -17.18 -19.86
CA ARG A 55 -21.35 -18.51 -19.83
C ARG A 55 -22.39 -18.67 -20.93
N ASN A 56 -22.36 -19.80 -21.62
CA ASN A 56 -23.36 -20.22 -22.62
C ASN A 56 -23.69 -21.70 -22.45
N THR A 57 -24.44 -22.28 -23.41
CA THR A 57 -24.81 -23.70 -23.39
C THR A 57 -23.64 -24.67 -23.58
N ALA A 58 -22.55 -24.22 -24.21
CA ALA A 58 -21.35 -25.02 -24.44
C ALA A 58 -20.41 -25.03 -23.22
N GLY A 59 -20.46 -24.01 -22.37
CA GLY A 59 -19.64 -23.94 -21.17
C GLY A 59 -19.45 -22.52 -20.63
N GLU A 60 -18.34 -22.32 -19.94
CA GLU A 60 -17.98 -21.06 -19.29
C GLU A 60 -16.50 -20.73 -19.53
N SER A 61 -16.21 -19.45 -19.72
CA SER A 61 -14.86 -18.90 -19.80
C SER A 61 -14.71 -17.73 -18.82
N ILE A 62 -13.54 -17.61 -18.19
CA ILE A 62 -13.26 -16.59 -17.18
C ILE A 62 -11.98 -15.84 -17.53
N LYS A 63 -12.05 -14.51 -17.56
CA LYS A 63 -10.91 -13.61 -17.70
C LYS A 63 -10.64 -12.88 -16.39
N ASN A 64 -9.41 -12.99 -15.89
CA ASN A 64 -9.00 -12.45 -14.60
C ASN A 64 -8.27 -11.10 -14.74
N PHE A 65 -8.58 -10.16 -13.87
CA PHE A 65 -7.95 -8.84 -13.76
C PHE A 65 -7.57 -8.57 -12.31
N LYS A 66 -6.28 -8.39 -12.02
CA LYS A 66 -5.81 -8.05 -10.68
C LYS A 66 -5.63 -6.53 -10.58
N LEU A 67 -6.53 -5.86 -9.86
CA LEU A 67 -6.38 -4.44 -9.56
C LEU A 67 -5.48 -4.30 -8.33
N ARG A 68 -4.43 -3.47 -8.42
CA ARG A 68 -3.61 -3.03 -7.30
C ARG A 68 -3.66 -1.52 -7.23
N VAL A 69 -3.90 -0.97 -6.06
CA VAL A 69 -3.99 0.49 -5.86
C VAL A 69 -2.74 0.94 -5.14
N ILE A 70 -1.95 1.81 -5.77
CA ILE A 70 -0.69 2.32 -5.20
C ILE A 70 -0.97 3.71 -4.64
N ALA A 71 -0.51 3.95 -3.42
CA ALA A 71 -0.62 5.25 -2.76
C ALA A 71 0.78 5.80 -2.50
N PRO A 72 1.05 7.08 -2.83
CA PRO A 72 2.34 7.70 -2.55
C PRO A 72 2.60 7.74 -1.04
N PRO A 73 3.88 7.77 -0.61
CA PRO A 73 4.23 7.99 0.79
C PRO A 73 3.73 9.36 1.27
N GLU A 74 3.03 9.38 2.40
CA GLU A 74 2.51 10.60 3.02
C GLU A 74 2.87 10.62 4.50
N PHE A 75 3.42 11.75 4.97
CA PHE A 75 3.77 11.94 6.37
C PHE A 75 2.51 12.14 7.21
N VAL A 76 2.44 11.45 8.34
CA VAL A 76 1.39 11.68 9.33
C VAL A 76 1.82 12.88 10.17
N GLU A 77 1.24 14.06 9.88
CA GLU A 77 1.61 15.39 10.41
C GLU A 77 1.75 15.50 11.94
N LYS A 78 1.16 14.59 12.73
CA LYS A 78 1.11 14.73 14.19
C LYS A 78 2.40 14.37 14.94
N GLU A 79 3.36 13.71 14.32
CA GLU A 79 4.54 13.16 15.02
C GLU A 79 5.87 13.41 14.31
N TYR A 80 5.92 14.45 13.46
CA TYR A 80 7.17 14.93 12.87
C TYR A 80 7.90 15.80 13.89
N MET A 81 8.93 15.25 14.54
CA MET A 81 9.80 16.01 15.43
C MET A 81 11.01 16.53 14.65
N ASP A 82 10.98 17.80 14.29
CA ASP A 82 12.16 18.54 13.84
C ASP A 82 13.08 18.81 15.05
N ASN A 83 14.32 18.32 14.97
CA ASN A 83 15.46 18.67 15.83
C ASN A 83 15.22 18.61 17.35
N ILE A 84 15.14 17.39 17.91
CA ILE A 84 15.19 17.20 19.37
C ILE A 84 16.62 17.40 19.86
N GLN A 85 16.85 18.44 20.68
CA GLN A 85 18.06 18.57 21.50
C GLN A 85 17.94 17.65 22.71
N ILE A 86 18.95 16.81 22.94
CA ILE A 86 18.88 15.71 23.91
C ILE A 86 19.81 15.98 25.09
N THR A 87 19.30 15.84 26.30
CA THR A 87 20.10 15.78 27.52
C THR A 87 20.67 14.38 27.73
N THR A 88 21.98 14.26 27.92
CA THR A 88 22.69 12.98 28.13
C THR A 88 22.09 12.18 29.30
N GLY A 89 21.93 10.87 29.10
CA GLY A 89 21.49 9.92 30.14
C GLY A 89 20.00 9.59 30.13
N ILE A 90 19.20 10.19 29.24
CA ILE A 90 17.77 9.88 29.06
C ILE A 90 17.57 9.09 27.76
N ALA A 91 16.56 8.23 27.72
CA ALA A 91 16.17 7.52 26.50
C ALA A 91 15.58 8.50 25.47
N LEU A 92 16.12 8.48 24.25
CA LEU A 92 15.60 9.24 23.11
C LEU A 92 14.61 8.38 22.33
N THR A 93 13.48 8.95 21.94
CA THR A 93 12.57 8.34 20.97
C THR A 93 12.37 9.29 19.80
N LEU A 94 12.65 8.82 18.58
CA LEU A 94 12.36 9.52 17.33
C LEU A 94 11.28 8.77 16.56
N THR A 95 10.31 9.50 16.04
CA THR A 95 9.18 8.96 15.27
C THR A 95 9.13 9.61 13.89
N CYS A 96 8.83 8.80 12.89
CA CYS A 96 8.53 9.23 11.53
C CYS A 96 7.42 8.31 11.01
N TYR A 97 6.18 8.70 11.27
CA TYR A 97 5.02 7.95 10.81
C TYR A 97 4.68 8.33 9.37
N VAL A 98 4.69 7.33 8.50
CA VAL A 98 4.51 7.49 7.06
C VAL A 98 3.59 6.41 6.55
N ASN A 99 2.50 6.83 5.91
CA ASN A 99 1.58 5.95 5.23
C ASN A 99 1.99 5.81 3.76
N GLY A 100 1.60 4.71 3.12
CA GLY A 100 1.82 4.50 1.69
C GLY A 100 1.50 3.06 1.31
N ASN A 101 1.21 2.82 0.02
CA ASN A 101 1.03 1.47 -0.48
C ASN A 101 1.89 1.27 -1.75
N PRO A 102 2.92 0.41 -1.72
CA PRO A 102 3.34 -0.43 -0.59
C PRO A 102 3.89 0.39 0.58
N GLN A 103 3.87 -0.20 1.78
CA GLN A 103 4.39 0.42 2.99
C GLN A 103 5.85 0.90 2.75
N PRO A 104 6.14 2.20 2.94
CA PRO A 104 7.48 2.73 2.74
C PRO A 104 8.44 2.20 3.81
N THR A 105 9.72 2.05 3.45
CA THR A 105 10.77 1.67 4.39
C THR A 105 11.53 2.90 4.88
N ILE A 106 11.80 2.92 6.19
CA ILE A 106 12.56 3.98 6.86
C ILE A 106 13.90 3.43 7.32
N ARG A 107 14.95 4.18 7.02
CA ARG A 107 16.32 3.91 7.46
C ARG A 107 16.81 5.09 8.30
N TRP A 108 17.11 4.82 9.57
CA TRP A 108 17.62 5.82 10.49
C TRP A 108 19.14 5.92 10.42
N LEU A 109 19.62 7.16 10.51
CA LEU A 109 21.02 7.52 10.43
C LEU A 109 21.40 8.32 11.68
N ARG A 110 22.60 8.07 12.20
CA ARG A 110 23.28 8.87 13.22
C ARG A 110 24.56 9.40 12.59
N ASP A 111 24.69 10.72 12.55
CA ASP A 111 25.80 11.44 11.88
C ASP A 111 26.01 11.00 10.42
N GLY A 112 24.90 10.72 9.73
CA GLY A 112 24.89 10.27 8.34
C GLY A 112 25.25 8.80 8.12
N ARG A 113 25.44 8.00 9.18
CA ARG A 113 25.73 6.56 9.09
C ARG A 113 24.59 5.72 9.66
N ASP A 114 24.45 4.50 9.17
CA ASP A 114 23.45 3.56 9.67
C ASP A 114 23.67 3.23 11.15
N ILE A 115 22.57 3.15 11.88
CA ILE A 115 22.59 2.83 13.30
C ILE A 115 22.66 1.31 13.46
N HIS A 116 23.82 0.82 13.91
CA HIS A 116 24.06 -0.60 14.24
C HIS A 116 24.32 -0.83 15.74
N ASP A 117 24.03 0.17 16.56
CA ASP A 117 24.35 0.18 17.97
C ASP A 117 23.39 -0.73 18.76
N LYS A 118 23.91 -1.50 19.72
CA LYS A 118 23.09 -2.35 20.60
C LYS A 118 22.18 -1.53 21.51
N SER A 119 22.47 -0.24 21.70
CA SER A 119 21.63 0.69 22.46
C SER A 119 20.41 1.22 21.68
N ALA A 120 20.31 0.89 20.38
CA ALA A 120 19.23 1.30 19.51
C ALA A 120 18.20 0.19 19.31
N ALA A 121 16.92 0.52 19.47
CA ALA A 121 15.79 -0.33 19.19
C ALA A 121 14.89 0.32 18.13
N PHE A 122 14.30 -0.52 17.26
CA PHE A 122 13.36 -0.10 16.22
C PHE A 122 11.98 -0.69 16.49
N SER A 123 10.93 0.09 16.31
CA SER A 123 9.52 -0.34 16.42
C SER A 123 8.70 0.14 15.22
N ASP A 124 7.49 -0.36 15.10
CA ASP A 124 6.45 0.12 14.17
C ASP A 124 6.89 0.04 12.70
N SER A 125 7.52 -1.07 12.32
CA SER A 125 8.14 -1.25 10.99
C SER A 125 9.23 -0.20 10.69
N ASN A 126 10.08 0.10 11.68
CA ASN A 126 11.14 1.10 11.64
C ASN A 126 10.67 2.56 11.60
N GLN A 127 9.38 2.84 11.82
CA GLN A 127 8.86 4.21 11.98
C GLN A 127 9.26 4.84 13.31
N LYS A 128 9.74 4.04 14.27
CA LYS A 128 10.18 4.52 15.58
C LYS A 128 11.59 4.03 15.90
N LEU A 129 12.48 4.96 16.22
CA LEU A 129 13.83 4.70 16.74
C LEU A 129 13.87 5.05 18.23
N ILE A 130 14.37 4.14 19.05
CA ILE A 130 14.52 4.33 20.50
C ILE A 130 16.00 4.11 20.84
N ILE A 131 16.65 5.10 21.45
CA ILE A 131 18.01 5.00 21.96
C ILE A 131 17.94 5.02 23.48
N GLN A 132 18.29 3.92 24.16
CA GLN A 132 18.09 3.79 25.61
C GLN A 132 19.07 4.63 26.45
N HIS A 133 20.33 4.73 26.01
CA HIS A 133 21.37 5.49 26.69
C HIS A 133 22.04 6.44 25.71
N THR A 134 21.69 7.72 25.82
CA THR A 134 22.27 8.77 24.98
C THR A 134 23.66 9.13 25.50
N THR A 135 24.69 8.73 24.75
CA THR A 135 26.10 8.85 25.14
C THR A 135 26.67 10.26 24.94
N ASN A 136 26.13 11.03 23.97
CA ASN A 136 26.54 12.40 23.67
C ASN A 136 25.38 13.21 23.07
N ALA A 137 25.22 14.46 23.49
CA ALA A 137 24.15 15.37 23.02
C ALA A 137 24.38 15.94 21.61
N ASN A 138 25.55 15.73 21.00
CA ASN A 138 25.94 16.34 19.71
C ASN A 138 25.71 15.44 18.48
N HIS A 139 25.05 14.30 18.62
CA HIS A 139 24.76 13.43 17.48
C HIS A 139 23.59 13.96 16.66
N ARG A 140 23.75 14.04 15.34
CA ARG A 140 22.66 14.41 14.43
C ARG A 140 21.95 13.16 13.94
N TYR A 141 20.68 13.03 14.31
CA TYR A 141 19.83 11.95 13.81
C TYR A 141 19.06 12.40 12.58
N SER A 142 19.04 11.57 11.55
CA SER A 142 18.29 11.81 10.32
C SER A 142 17.68 10.50 9.82
N HIS A 143 16.77 10.55 8.85
CA HIS A 143 16.18 9.36 8.26
C HIS A 143 16.12 9.47 6.74
N HIS A 144 16.25 8.35 6.05
CA HIS A 144 16.04 8.23 4.60
C HIS A 144 14.85 7.31 4.36
N MET A 145 13.99 7.70 3.42
CA MET A 145 12.84 6.90 3.01
C MET A 145 13.05 6.36 1.61
N SER A 146 12.62 5.12 1.40
CA SER A 146 12.58 4.51 0.07
C SER A 146 11.24 3.81 -0.17
N ALA A 147 10.56 4.20 -1.24
CA ALA A 147 9.40 3.46 -1.74
C ALA A 147 9.89 2.38 -2.71
N HIS A 148 9.74 1.11 -2.35
CA HIS A 148 10.06 0.02 -3.25
C HIS A 148 8.92 -0.11 -4.28
N ARG A 149 9.16 0.27 -5.54
CA ARG A 149 8.28 -0.13 -6.65
C ARG A 149 8.50 -1.62 -6.91
N ARG A 150 7.42 -2.41 -6.93
CA ARG A 150 7.42 -3.78 -7.47
C ARG A 150 6.91 -3.78 -8.90
#